data_AF-A0A1J3K302-F1
#
_entry.id   AF-A0A1J3K302-F1
#
_cell.length_a   1.000
_cell.length_b   1.000
_cell.length_c   1.000
_cell.angle_alpha   90.00
_cell.angle_beta   90.00
_cell.angle_gamma   90.00
#
_symmetry.space_group_name_H-M   'P 1'
#
loop_
_entity.id
_entity.type
_entity.pdbx_description
1 polymer ?
#
loop_
_entity_poly.entity_id
_entity_poly.type
_entity_poly.pdbx_seq_one_letter_code
_entity_poly.pdbx_strand_id
1 'polypeptide(L)'
;EKREMSMSIITYTIIIQGMCKGGKVRDAVDLFCSLSSRGMKPNVVTYTTMISGLFREGLKLEAHVLFRRMKEDGVLPNGGMYM
;
A
#
# COMPACT_ATOMS: atom_id res chain seq x y z
N GLU A 1 -20.56 -6.28 -17.56
CA GLU A 1 -19.32 -5.85 -18.24
C GLU A 1 -18.30 -5.37 -17.21
N LYS A 2 -17.46 -6.26 -16.68
CA LYS A 2 -16.38 -5.85 -15.77
C LYS A 2 -15.27 -5.27 -16.63
N ARG A 3 -15.19 -3.94 -16.70
CA ARG A 3 -14.10 -3.26 -17.40
C ARG A 3 -12.79 -3.67 -16.75
N GLU A 4 -12.08 -4.60 -17.39
CA GLU A 4 -10.64 -4.74 -17.27
C GLU A 4 -10.01 -3.48 -17.88
N MET A 5 -10.19 -2.34 -17.20
CA MET A 5 -9.22 -1.28 -17.35
C MET A 5 -7.92 -1.87 -16.82
N SER A 6 -6.89 -1.91 -17.69
CA SER A 6 -5.51 -2.15 -17.31
C SER A 6 -5.08 -1.03 -16.35
N MET A 7 -5.61 -1.08 -15.13
CA MET A 7 -5.31 -0.13 -14.07
C MET A 7 -3.88 -0.41 -13.68
N SER A 8 -3.00 0.50 -14.08
CA SER A 8 -1.60 0.44 -13.71
C SER A 8 -1.45 0.46 -12.18
N ILE A 9 -0.33 -0.05 -11.68
CA ILE A 9 0.01 0.04 -10.26
C ILE A 9 -0.04 1.50 -9.74
N ILE A 10 0.21 2.47 -10.61
CA ILE A 10 0.15 3.90 -10.32
C ILE A 10 -1.30 4.30 -9.97
N THR A 11 -2.27 3.86 -10.77
CA THR A 11 -3.71 4.14 -10.53
C THR A 11 -4.14 3.62 -9.16
N TYR A 12 -3.81 2.37 -8.84
CA TYR A 12 -4.11 1.81 -7.53
C TYR A 12 -3.41 2.53 -6.39
N THR A 13 -2.15 2.94 -6.60
CA THR A 13 -1.41 3.72 -5.59
C THR A 13 -2.11 5.04 -5.29
N ILE A 14 -2.63 5.74 -6.29
CA ILE A 14 -3.40 6.98 -6.11
C ILE A 14 -4.68 6.72 -5.33
N ILE A 15 -5.42 5.66 -5.67
CA ILE A 15 -6.66 5.29 -4.98
C ILE A 15 -6.37 4.96 -3.51
N ILE A 16 -5.36 4.12 -3.25
CA ILE A 16 -4.89 3.78 -1.90
C ILE A 16 -4.53 5.04 -1.11
N GLN A 17 -3.78 5.96 -1.72
CA GLN A 17 -3.41 7.23 -1.08
C GLN A 17 -4.65 8.05 -0.70
N GLY A 18 -5.64 8.12 -1.59
CA GLY A 18 -6.92 8.78 -1.33
C GLY A 18 -7.68 8.15 -0.17
N MET A 19 -7.75 6.81 -0.12
CA MET A 19 -8.39 6.07 0.97
C MET A 19 -7.69 6.32 2.31
N CYS A 20 -6.36 6.24 2.34
CA CYS A 20 -5.59 6.52 3.55
C CYS A 20 -5.77 7.96 4.06
N LYS A 21 -5.83 8.95 3.15
CA LYS A 21 -6.09 10.35 3.54
C LYS A 21 -7.52 10.55 4.03
N GLY A 22 -8.47 9.77 3.54
CA GLY A 22 -9.88 9.81 3.94
C GLY A 22 -10.22 8.94 5.17
N GLY A 23 -9.23 8.40 5.88
CA GLY A 23 -9.47 7.54 7.06
C GLY A 23 -9.99 6.14 6.73
N LYS A 24 -10.05 5.76 5.44
CA LYS A 24 -10.51 4.45 4.98
C LYS A 24 -9.35 3.47 4.85
N VAL A 25 -8.51 3.38 5.87
CA VAL A 25 -7.26 2.59 5.80
C VAL A 25 -7.54 1.09 5.69
N ARG A 26 -8.63 0.58 6.29
CA ARG A 26 -9.01 -0.84 6.14
C ARG A 26 -9.32 -1.18 4.69
N ASP A 27 -10.13 -0.36 4.01
CA ASP A 27 -10.42 -0.51 2.58
C ASP A 27 -9.13 -0.42 1.73
N ALA A 28 -8.20 0.46 2.13
CA ALA A 28 -6.91 0.60 1.48
C ALA A 28 -6.04 -0.66 1.62
N VAL A 29 -6.04 -1.30 2.79
CA VAL A 29 -5.34 -2.58 3.05
C VAL A 29 -5.91 -3.69 2.17
N ASP A 30 -7.23 -3.80 2.10
CA ASP A 30 -7.88 -4.83 1.28
C ASP A 30 -7.54 -4.66 -0.20
N LEU A 31 -7.59 -3.41 -0.69
CA LEU A 31 -7.18 -3.09 -2.06
C LEU A 31 -5.70 -3.43 -2.29
N PHE A 32 -4.82 -3.06 -1.37
CA PHE A 32 -3.39 -3.34 -1.44
C PHE A 32 -3.10 -4.85 -1.51
N CYS A 33 -3.73 -5.65 -0.64
CA CYS A 33 -3.61 -7.10 -0.65
C CYS A 33 -4.11 -7.70 -1.97
N SER A 34 -5.15 -7.11 -2.58
CA SER A 34 -5.64 -7.53 -3.88
C SER A 34 -4.67 -7.25 -5.04
N LEU A 35 -3.67 -6.36 -4.88
CA LEU A 35 -2.70 -6.09 -5.94
C LEU A 35 -1.82 -7.32 -6.20
N SER A 36 -1.33 -7.97 -5.14
CA SER A 36 -0.55 -9.20 -5.29
C SER A 36 -1.36 -10.33 -5.91
N SER A 37 -2.63 -10.49 -5.55
CA SER A 37 -3.49 -11.53 -6.15
C SER A 37 -3.80 -11.27 -7.62
N ARG A 38 -3.71 -10.00 -8.07
CA ARG A 38 -3.81 -9.59 -9.47
C ARG A 38 -2.47 -9.68 -10.23
N GLY A 39 -1.42 -10.24 -9.61
CA GLY A 39 -0.08 -10.32 -10.20
C GLY A 39 0.64 -8.98 -10.31
N MET A 40 0.13 -7.92 -9.66
CA MET A 40 0.76 -6.61 -9.64
C MET A 40 1.74 -6.53 -8.48
N LYS A 41 2.95 -6.03 -8.75
CA LYS A 41 3.97 -5.79 -7.72
C LYS A 41 3.84 -4.37 -7.19
N PRO A 42 3.48 -4.18 -5.91
CA PRO A 42 3.54 -2.86 -5.28
C PRO A 42 4.97 -2.33 -5.30
N ASN A 43 5.13 -1.05 -5.60
CA ASN A 43 6.44 -0.40 -5.60
C ASN A 43 6.69 0.29 -4.26
N VAL A 44 7.87 0.92 -4.14
CA VAL A 44 8.25 1.68 -2.94
C VAL A 44 7.18 2.70 -2.54
N VAL A 45 6.60 3.42 -3.50
CA VAL A 45 5.59 4.44 -3.24
C VAL A 45 4.29 3.82 -2.70
N THR A 46 3.85 2.69 -3.26
CA THR A 46 2.66 1.98 -2.79
C THR A 46 2.84 1.49 -1.35
N TYR A 47 3.97 0.85 -1.05
CA TYR A 47 4.31 0.38 0.29
C TYR A 47 4.40 1.54 1.29
N THR A 48 5.15 2.59 0.96
CA THR A 48 5.29 3.78 1.80
C THR A 48 3.95 4.41 2.09
N THR A 49 3.07 4.54 1.08
CA THR A 49 1.73 5.13 1.26
C THR A 49 0.89 4.34 2.26
N MET A 50 0.90 3.00 2.15
CA MET A 50 0.15 2.13 3.06
C MET A 50 0.68 2.20 4.49
N ILE A 51 1.98 2.05 4.67
CA ILE A 51 2.60 2.08 5.99
C ILE A 51 2.37 3.43 6.68
N SER A 52 2.49 4.55 5.96
CA SER A 52 2.17 5.87 6.51
C SER A 52 0.69 6.01 6.86
N GLY A 53 -0.22 5.43 6.07
CA GLY A 53 -1.65 5.36 6.40
C GLY A 53 -1.90 4.57 7.70
N LEU A 54 -1.26 3.42 7.85
CA LEU A 54 -1.37 2.57 9.03
C LEU A 54 -0.83 3.26 10.29
N PHE A 55 0.30 3.96 10.20
CA PHE A 55 0.82 4.75 11.33
C PHE A 55 -0.15 5.84 11.78
N ARG A 56 -0.80 6.53 10.84
CA ARG A 56 -1.76 7.60 11.13
C ARG A 56 -3.02 7.08 11.84
N GLU A 57 -3.45 5.86 11.54
CA GLU A 57 -4.59 5.21 12.22
C GLU A 57 -4.19 4.50 13.51
N GLY A 58 -2.91 4.52 13.90
CA GLY A 58 -2.42 3.83 15.10
C GLY A 58 -2.20 2.32 14.93
N LEU A 59 -2.35 1.79 13.70
CA LEU A 59 -2.16 0.38 13.34
C LEU A 59 -0.66 0.06 13.14
N LYS A 60 0.13 0.26 14.19
CA LYS A 60 1.60 0.16 14.16
C LYS A 60 2.11 -1.26 13.88
N LEU A 61 1.39 -2.29 14.35
CA LEU A 61 1.78 -3.69 14.15
C LEU A 61 1.65 -4.07 12.68
N GLU A 62 0.55 -3.71 12.06
CA GLU A 62 0.27 -3.89 10.64
C GLU A 62 1.28 -3.12 9.78
N ALA A 63 1.61 -1.88 10.18
CA ALA A 63 2.65 -1.09 9.54
C ALA A 63 4.02 -1.81 9.54
N HIS A 64 4.40 -2.39 10.67
CA HIS A 64 5.64 -3.18 10.79
C HIS A 64 5.63 -4.47 9.96
N VAL A 65 4.49 -5.17 9.92
CA VAL A 65 4.34 -6.37 9.07
C VAL A 65 4.49 -6.00 7.60
N LEU A 66 3.85 -4.93 7.15
CA LEU A 66 3.96 -4.46 5.76
C LEU A 66 5.40 -4.04 5.42
N PHE A 67 6.08 -3.40 6.35
CA PHE A 67 7.48 -2.99 6.19
C PHE A 67 8.43 -4.19 6.09
N ARG A 68 8.18 -5.28 6.83
CA ARG A 68 8.95 -6.52 6.68
C ARG A 68 8.73 -7.12 5.29
N ARG A 69 7.47 -7.21 4.87
CA ARG A 69 7.08 -7.72 3.55
C ARG A 69 7.71 -6.92 2.41
N MET A 70 7.80 -5.60 2.55
CA MET A 70 8.47 -4.73 1.60
C MET A 70 9.93 -5.17 1.34
N LYS A 71 10.66 -5.53 2.40
CA LYS A 71 12.04 -6.04 2.30
C LYS A 71 12.10 -7.44 1.69
N GLU A 72 11.18 -8.32 2.05
CA GLU A 72 11.06 -9.68 1.49
C GLU A 72 10.77 -9.64 -0.02
N ASP A 73 9.96 -8.67 -0.47
CA ASP A 73 9.68 -8.40 -1.88
C ASP A 73 10.86 -7.72 -2.61
N GLY A 74 11.98 -7.46 -1.92
CA GLY A 74 13.17 -6.80 -2.48
C GLY A 74 12.99 -5.30 -2.72
N VAL A 75 11.94 -4.69 -2.17
CA VAL A 75 11.66 -3.26 -2.28
C VAL A 75 12.36 -2.53 -1.14
N LEU A 76 13.25 -1.60 -1.47
CA LEU A 76 13.97 -0.83 -0.46
C LEU A 76 13.13 0.35 0.05
N PRO A 77 12.93 0.49 1.37
CA PRO A 77 12.26 1.65 1.93
C PRO A 77 13.10 2.91 1.72
N ASN A 78 12.43 4.02 1.43
CA ASN A 78 13.09 5.32 1.44
C ASN A 78 13.50 5.65 2.90
N GLY A 79 14.71 6.18 3.09
CA GLY A 79 15.32 6.36 4.42
C GLY A 79 14.53 7.24 5.41
N GLY A 80 13.47 7.92 4.96
CA GLY A 80 12.59 8.75 5.79
C GLY A 80 11.39 8.04 6.41
N MET A 81 11.25 6.72 6.23
CA MET A 81 10.10 5.92 6.71
C MET A 81 9.97 5.83 8.26
N TYR A 82 10.97 6.35 8.99
CA TYR A 82 11.20 6.06 10.41
C TYR A 82 11.20 7.29 11.34
N MET A 83 10.91 8.49 10.83
CA MET A 83 10.93 9.72 11.65
C MET A 83 9.54 10.26 11.92
#